data_AF-A0A2V9L5B9-F1
#
_entry.id   AF-A0A2V9L5B9-F1
#
_cell.length_a   1.000
_cell.length_b   1.000
_cell.length_c   1.000
_cell.angle_alpha   90.00
_cell.angle_beta   90.00
_cell.angle_gamma   90.00
#
_symmetry.space_group_name_H-M   'P 1'
#
loop_
_entity.id
_entity.type
_entity.pdbx_description
1 polymer ?
#
loop_
_entity_poly.entity_id
_entity_poly.type
_entity_poly.pdbx_seq_one_letter_code
_entity_poly.pdbx_strand_id
1 'polypeptide(L)'
;MAQEGNIGREVAIARHLQDGQEFDLSIRKLIAFGEKLFTARWTIQEGAGRPLSKGTGAALSDLTDPLVFPRNFNRLSGPDTNSCAGCHNLPRVGGGGDIVGNVFVLGQRFDFATFDGNETLLTKGALDELGNEVTLQSIADSRKTIGMFGSGYIEMLARQITADLEMICAATPPESSRPLVSKGISFGTIIHNADGTWDTSQCQGLPAPSMKTEGANQPSMAIRPFHQAGNGISLRQFTNNAFNQHHGIQSEERFGGDVDADGDGVVNELTRADVTAVTLFQATLPVPGRVIARDPVVRAAVANGERKFGEIGCASCHVPSLALDKRGWVYTEPNPYNPSGNLRLSDGVPPVSVDLTSDQLPLPRLKPSHGVMHVPAYTDFKLHDITSGPGDPNRELLDMNQPAGSAGFFAGNSKFITRKLWGIANQHPFGHHGLYTTMREAVLAHHGEAEASGTAFRSLPKYDQDSVIEFLKSLQILPATARSLCVDENGKDTDCPPGIQP
;
A
#
# COMPACT_ATOMS: atom_id res chain seq x y z
N MET A 1 12.67 33.72 21.80
CA MET A 1 11.78 34.84 21.41
C MET A 1 11.17 34.48 20.07
N ALA A 2 9.85 34.59 19.90
CA ALA A 2 9.26 34.47 18.56
C ALA A 2 9.80 35.63 17.71
N GLN A 3 10.38 35.35 16.54
CA GLN A 3 10.64 36.40 15.54
C GLN A 3 9.27 36.99 15.14
N GLU A 4 9.18 38.32 15.05
CA GLU A 4 7.92 39.05 14.77
C GLU A 4 7.20 38.53 13.51
N GLY A 5 7.93 37.96 12.54
CA GLY A 5 7.38 37.36 11.32
C GLY A 5 6.68 36.00 11.47
N ASN A 6 6.58 35.42 12.67
CA ASN A 6 5.91 34.12 12.90
C ASN A 6 4.57 34.23 13.65
N ILE A 7 4.20 35.43 14.11
CA ILE A 7 2.94 35.62 14.86
C ILE A 7 1.77 35.56 13.87
N GLY A 8 0.79 34.68 14.13
CA GLY A 8 -0.39 34.48 13.28
C GLY A 8 -0.20 33.48 12.13
N ARG A 9 0.99 32.88 11.99
CA ARG A 9 1.24 31.81 11.02
C ARG A 9 0.51 30.54 11.43
N GLU A 10 -0.28 29.96 10.53
CA GLU A 10 -1.11 28.78 10.75
C GLU A 10 -0.54 27.62 9.95
N VAL A 11 0.52 27.00 10.46
CA VAL A 11 1.21 25.89 9.78
C VAL A 11 1.31 24.65 10.66
N ALA A 12 1.21 23.47 10.06
CA ALA A 12 1.40 22.20 10.75
C ALA A 12 2.89 21.93 11.05
N ILE A 13 3.78 22.27 10.12
CA ILE A 13 5.22 22.05 10.18
C ILE A 13 5.95 23.39 10.19
N ALA A 14 6.11 23.96 11.39
CA ALA A 14 6.83 25.23 11.55
C ALA A 14 8.29 25.21 11.05
N ARG A 15 8.93 24.03 11.03
CA ARG A 15 10.30 23.82 10.57
C ARG A 15 10.42 22.44 9.94
N HIS A 16 10.72 22.41 8.65
CA HIS A 16 11.07 21.23 7.87
C HIS A 16 12.49 20.75 8.18
N LEU A 17 12.76 19.45 7.97
CA LEU A 17 14.12 18.96 7.92
C LEU A 17 14.78 19.50 6.66
N GLN A 18 16.06 19.86 6.75
CA GLN A 18 16.88 20.19 5.60
C GLN A 18 17.61 18.95 5.12
N ASP A 19 17.82 18.85 3.82
CA ASP A 19 18.63 17.78 3.24
C ASP A 19 20.01 17.70 3.89
N GLY A 20 20.37 16.49 4.33
CA GLY A 20 21.55 16.21 5.15
C GLY A 20 21.21 15.92 6.62
N GLN A 21 20.13 16.52 7.16
CA GLN A 21 19.74 16.32 8.56
C GLN A 21 19.22 14.90 8.83
N GLU A 22 18.78 14.17 7.81
CA GLU A 22 18.44 12.76 7.88
C GLU A 22 19.65 11.85 8.19
N PHE A 23 20.87 12.36 8.08
CA PHE A 23 22.09 11.64 8.48
C PHE A 23 22.62 12.06 9.85
N ASP A 24 22.30 13.29 10.30
CA ASP A 24 22.76 13.84 11.57
C ASP A 24 21.85 13.46 12.74
N LEU A 25 20.55 13.28 12.48
CA LEU A 25 19.57 12.94 13.50
C LEU A 25 19.62 11.46 13.85
N SER A 26 19.48 11.16 15.15
CA SER A 26 19.23 9.79 15.59
C SER A 26 17.94 9.24 14.95
N ILE A 27 17.92 7.95 14.62
CA ILE A 27 16.74 7.25 14.05
C ILE A 27 15.45 7.54 14.83
N ARG A 28 15.49 7.58 16.17
CA ARG A 28 14.31 7.91 17.00
C ARG A 28 13.75 9.30 16.72
N LYS A 29 14.62 10.31 16.53
CA LYS A 29 14.21 11.68 16.22
C LYS A 29 13.65 11.78 14.80
N LEU A 30 14.24 11.06 13.85
CA LEU A 30 13.71 10.95 12.48
C LEU A 30 12.32 10.34 12.45
N ILE A 31 12.10 9.22 13.15
CA ILE A 31 10.78 8.58 13.24
C ILE A 31 9.76 9.52 13.89
N ALA A 32 10.12 10.20 14.97
CA ALA A 32 9.23 11.17 15.63
C ALA A 32 8.88 12.36 14.72
N PHE A 33 9.83 12.84 13.91
CA PHE A 33 9.55 13.87 12.91
C PHE A 33 8.66 13.34 11.79
N GLY A 34 8.88 12.09 11.34
CA GLY A 34 8.03 11.41 10.39
C GLY A 34 6.58 11.25 10.86
N GLU A 35 6.36 10.92 12.14
CA GLU A 35 5.03 10.89 12.75
C GLU A 35 4.37 12.27 12.73
N LYS A 36 5.15 13.34 12.99
CA LYS A 36 4.66 14.72 12.90
C LYS A 36 4.21 15.07 11.48
N LEU A 37 4.99 14.70 10.45
CA LEU A 37 4.61 14.87 9.04
C LEU A 37 3.37 14.06 8.68
N PHE A 38 3.28 12.81 9.15
CA PHE A 38 2.15 11.93 8.88
C PHE A 38 0.83 12.44 9.47
N THR A 39 0.91 13.08 10.64
CA THR A 39 -0.24 13.64 11.38
C THR A 39 -0.47 15.11 11.09
N ALA A 40 0.39 15.75 10.29
CA ALA A 40 0.25 17.14 9.88
C ALA A 40 -1.10 17.37 9.20
N ARG A 41 -1.72 18.50 9.50
CA ARG A 41 -2.91 19.00 8.81
C ARG A 41 -2.47 20.16 7.94
N TRP A 42 -2.05 19.83 6.72
CA TRP A 42 -1.46 20.77 5.79
C TRP A 42 -2.40 21.94 5.51
N THR A 43 -1.81 23.12 5.39
CA THR A 43 -2.52 24.38 5.19
C THR A 43 -2.05 25.05 3.90
N ILE A 44 -2.86 25.97 3.38
CA ILE A 44 -2.48 26.77 2.19
C ILE A 44 -1.21 27.61 2.43
N GLN A 45 -0.79 27.84 3.69
CA GLN A 45 0.46 28.54 4.02
C GLN A 45 1.70 27.65 3.86
N GLU A 46 1.50 26.35 3.62
CA GLU A 46 2.54 25.32 3.43
C GLU A 46 2.47 24.68 2.04
N GLY A 47 1.66 25.25 1.15
CA GLY A 47 1.44 24.74 -0.20
C GLY A 47 0.31 23.73 -0.32
N ALA A 48 -0.55 23.56 0.70
CA ALA A 48 -1.64 22.59 0.60
C ALA A 48 -2.65 23.01 -0.47
N GLY A 49 -2.70 22.25 -1.56
CA GLY A 49 -3.54 22.51 -2.71
C GLY A 49 -2.85 22.04 -3.99
N ARG A 50 -3.44 22.35 -5.13
CA ARG A 50 -2.76 22.21 -6.42
C ARG A 50 -3.52 22.99 -7.47
N PRO A 51 -3.48 24.33 -7.40
CA PRO A 51 -4.41 25.16 -8.14
C PRO A 51 -4.30 24.99 -9.65
N LEU A 52 -3.13 24.62 -10.18
CA LEU A 52 -2.88 24.45 -11.62
C LEU A 52 -2.46 23.02 -12.02
N SER A 53 -2.57 22.03 -11.12
CA SER A 53 -2.17 20.65 -11.44
C SER A 53 -3.15 19.56 -10.97
N LYS A 54 -3.14 18.45 -11.71
CA LYS A 54 -3.83 17.19 -11.42
C LYS A 54 -3.07 16.40 -10.37
N GLY A 55 -3.71 15.42 -9.74
CA GLY A 55 -3.02 14.57 -8.75
C GLY A 55 -2.05 13.58 -9.42
N THR A 56 -2.06 13.49 -10.76
CA THR A 56 -1.01 12.87 -11.56
C THR A 56 0.26 13.72 -11.68
N GLY A 57 0.21 15.00 -11.28
CA GLY A 57 1.27 16.00 -11.48
C GLY A 57 1.23 16.71 -12.85
N ALA A 58 0.31 16.31 -13.74
CA ALA A 58 0.10 17.02 -15.01
C ALA A 58 -0.63 18.36 -14.78
N ALA A 59 -0.48 19.31 -15.71
CA ALA A 59 -1.30 20.53 -15.70
C ALA A 59 -2.80 20.20 -15.79
N LEU A 60 -3.64 21.11 -15.29
CA LEU A 60 -5.09 21.01 -15.51
C LEU A 60 -5.44 21.01 -17.01
N SER A 61 -6.53 20.33 -17.36
CA SER A 61 -7.13 20.42 -18.69
C SER A 61 -7.62 21.85 -18.99
N ASP A 62 -8.08 22.58 -17.98
CA ASP A 62 -8.50 23.99 -18.08
C ASP A 62 -7.77 24.88 -17.08
N LEU A 63 -6.67 25.50 -17.53
CA LEU A 63 -5.89 26.44 -16.72
C LEU A 63 -6.63 27.75 -16.40
N THR A 64 -7.76 28.04 -17.04
CA THR A 64 -8.57 29.23 -16.74
C THR A 64 -9.49 29.03 -15.53
N ASP A 65 -9.60 27.78 -15.06
CA ASP A 65 -10.48 27.36 -13.98
C ASP A 65 -9.68 26.63 -12.89
N PRO A 66 -8.87 27.35 -12.09
CA PRO A 66 -7.95 26.76 -11.12
C PRO A 66 -8.64 26.14 -9.90
N LEU A 67 -7.99 25.18 -9.25
CA LEU A 67 -8.49 24.46 -8.06
C LEU A 67 -8.31 25.27 -6.75
N VAL A 68 -8.77 26.52 -6.76
CA VAL A 68 -8.80 27.40 -5.57
C VAL A 68 -10.19 27.41 -4.95
N PHE A 69 -10.34 27.91 -3.71
CA PHE A 69 -11.64 27.95 -3.04
C PHE A 69 -12.74 28.58 -3.93
N PRO A 70 -13.90 27.92 -4.10
CA PRO A 70 -14.38 26.73 -3.38
C PRO A 70 -14.06 25.36 -4.02
N ARG A 71 -13.26 25.32 -5.09
CA ARG A 71 -12.86 24.12 -5.86
C ARG A 71 -11.54 23.48 -5.38
N ASN A 72 -11.08 23.83 -4.18
CA ASN A 72 -9.83 23.34 -3.61
C ASN A 72 -9.93 21.94 -2.99
N PHE A 73 -11.13 21.41 -2.76
CA PHE A 73 -11.34 20.02 -2.33
C PHE A 73 -12.39 19.31 -3.19
N ASN A 74 -12.10 18.07 -3.58
CA ASN A 74 -13.03 17.18 -4.27
C ASN A 74 -12.66 15.73 -3.95
N ARG A 75 -13.58 14.98 -3.32
CA ARG A 75 -13.32 13.60 -2.87
C ARG A 75 -13.01 12.61 -4.00
N LEU A 76 -13.32 12.95 -5.25
CA LEU A 76 -13.15 12.06 -6.40
C LEU A 76 -11.84 12.31 -7.15
N SER A 77 -11.51 13.58 -7.44
CA SER A 77 -10.38 13.91 -8.34
C SER A 77 -9.42 14.97 -7.82
N GLY A 78 -9.86 15.83 -6.91
CA GLY A 78 -9.05 16.91 -6.32
C GLY A 78 -8.31 16.44 -5.08
N PRO A 79 -7.63 17.36 -4.37
CA PRO A 79 -7.27 17.13 -2.98
C PRO A 79 -8.50 16.70 -2.18
N ASP A 80 -8.35 15.72 -1.30
CA ASP A 80 -9.46 15.04 -0.65
C ASP A 80 -9.25 14.79 0.85
N THR A 81 -8.06 15.06 1.36
CA THR A 81 -7.72 15.13 2.78
C THR A 81 -6.48 16.01 2.95
N ASN A 82 -6.33 16.70 4.08
CA ASN A 82 -5.11 17.47 4.38
C ASN A 82 -4.16 16.74 5.34
N SER A 83 -4.38 15.44 5.59
CA SER A 83 -3.56 14.64 6.51
C SER A 83 -3.61 13.15 6.18
N CYS A 84 -2.46 12.44 6.25
CA CYS A 84 -2.45 10.99 6.15
C CYS A 84 -3.26 10.35 7.29
N ALA A 85 -3.16 10.92 8.50
CA ALA A 85 -3.91 10.46 9.67
C ALA A 85 -5.44 10.70 9.55
N GLY A 86 -5.90 11.46 8.56
CA GLY A 86 -7.33 11.57 8.24
C GLY A 86 -7.94 10.25 7.78
N CYS A 87 -7.16 9.43 7.06
CA CYS A 87 -7.61 8.14 6.53
C CYS A 87 -6.92 6.94 7.20
N HIS A 88 -5.68 7.09 7.68
CA HIS A 88 -4.89 6.01 8.30
C HIS A 88 -4.95 6.04 9.82
N ASN A 89 -6.10 5.71 10.41
CA ASN A 89 -6.34 5.93 11.84
C ASN A 89 -7.06 4.80 12.59
N LEU A 90 -7.35 3.66 11.96
CA LEU A 90 -8.01 2.51 12.58
C LEU A 90 -7.05 1.32 12.82
N PRO A 91 -6.87 0.87 14.08
CA PRO A 91 -7.47 1.40 15.32
C PRO A 91 -6.75 2.63 15.89
N ARG A 92 -5.61 3.01 15.30
CA ARG A 92 -4.82 4.19 15.64
C ARG A 92 -4.01 4.66 14.43
N VAL A 93 -3.30 5.79 14.55
CA VAL A 93 -2.46 6.38 13.51
C VAL A 93 -1.55 5.33 12.85
N GLY A 94 -1.52 5.31 11.51
CA GLY A 94 -0.86 4.30 10.69
C GLY A 94 -1.75 3.08 10.37
N GLY A 95 -2.97 3.07 10.90
CA GLY A 95 -3.97 2.04 10.70
C GLY A 95 -4.63 2.09 9.31
N GLY A 96 -5.70 1.32 9.15
CA GLY A 96 -6.60 1.43 8.00
C GLY A 96 -7.57 2.60 8.21
N GLY A 97 -8.55 2.72 7.33
CA GLY A 97 -9.61 3.73 7.43
C GLY A 97 -10.99 3.08 7.34
N ASP A 98 -12.00 3.78 7.86
CA ASP A 98 -13.41 3.47 7.61
C ASP A 98 -13.80 3.83 6.16
N ILE A 99 -15.03 3.50 5.75
CA ILE A 99 -15.57 3.82 4.41
C ILE A 99 -15.43 5.30 4.05
N VAL A 100 -15.57 6.21 5.02
CA VAL A 100 -15.41 7.66 4.79
C VAL A 100 -13.98 8.05 4.41
N GLY A 101 -13.00 7.24 4.83
CA GLY A 101 -11.58 7.40 4.52
C GLY A 101 -11.13 6.73 3.23
N ASN A 102 -12.04 6.04 2.51
CA ASN A 102 -11.72 5.46 1.20
C ASN A 102 -11.17 6.51 0.24
N VAL A 103 -10.27 6.09 -0.64
CA VAL A 103 -9.73 6.95 -1.69
C VAL A 103 -10.34 6.56 -3.03
N PHE A 104 -10.52 7.54 -3.91
CA PHE A 104 -10.98 7.32 -5.28
C PHE A 104 -9.78 7.36 -6.20
N VAL A 105 -9.20 6.19 -6.46
CA VAL A 105 -8.02 6.08 -7.31
C VAL A 105 -8.42 6.26 -8.78
N LEU A 106 -7.47 6.71 -9.59
CA LEU A 106 -7.65 7.07 -11.00
C LEU A 106 -8.49 8.32 -11.22
N GLY A 107 -9.32 8.76 -10.26
CA GLY A 107 -10.03 10.03 -10.34
C GLY A 107 -9.08 11.22 -10.43
N GLN A 108 -7.87 11.12 -9.90
CA GLN A 108 -6.85 12.17 -9.95
C GLN A 108 -6.34 12.53 -11.36
N ARG A 109 -6.82 11.84 -12.41
CA ARG A 109 -6.61 12.19 -13.82
C ARG A 109 -7.55 13.31 -14.30
N PHE A 110 -8.59 13.61 -13.54
CA PHE A 110 -9.50 14.73 -13.77
C PHE A 110 -9.04 15.98 -13.01
N ASP A 111 -9.35 17.16 -13.54
CA ASP A 111 -9.16 18.43 -12.82
C ASP A 111 -10.05 18.44 -11.56
N PHE A 112 -11.36 18.36 -11.77
CA PHE A 112 -12.38 18.48 -10.74
C PHE A 112 -13.66 17.81 -11.21
N ALA A 113 -14.04 16.67 -10.63
CA ALA A 113 -15.24 15.94 -11.01
C ALA A 113 -16.50 16.80 -10.81
N THR A 114 -17.24 17.04 -11.90
CA THR A 114 -18.50 17.83 -11.93
C THR A 114 -19.68 17.01 -12.43
N PHE A 115 -19.43 16.06 -13.34
CA PHE A 115 -20.48 15.35 -14.09
C PHE A 115 -21.44 16.28 -14.85
N ASP A 116 -20.99 17.49 -15.21
CA ASP A 116 -21.78 18.43 -15.99
C ASP A 116 -21.77 18.03 -17.46
N GLY A 117 -22.93 17.58 -17.98
CA GLY A 117 -23.09 17.18 -19.37
C GLY A 117 -22.92 18.31 -20.40
N ASN A 118 -22.76 19.57 -19.97
CA ASN A 118 -22.41 20.68 -20.86
C ASN A 118 -20.90 20.86 -21.04
N GLU A 119 -20.08 20.15 -20.26
CA GLU A 119 -18.63 20.26 -20.32
C GLU A 119 -18.07 19.48 -21.51
N THR A 120 -17.17 20.10 -22.26
CA THR A 120 -16.62 19.54 -23.51
C THR A 120 -15.14 19.19 -23.43
N LEU A 121 -14.46 19.59 -22.35
CA LEU A 121 -13.03 19.35 -22.18
C LEU A 121 -12.77 17.98 -21.57
N LEU A 122 -11.95 17.18 -22.27
CA LEU A 122 -11.56 15.86 -21.81
C LEU A 122 -10.84 15.95 -20.47
N THR A 123 -11.20 15.06 -19.55
CA THR A 123 -10.61 14.95 -18.22
C THR A 123 -10.63 16.25 -17.41
N LYS A 124 -11.55 17.18 -17.70
CA LYS A 124 -11.83 18.32 -16.81
C LYS A 124 -12.66 17.83 -15.62
N GLY A 125 -13.88 17.35 -15.86
CA GLY A 125 -14.81 16.95 -14.81
C GLY A 125 -15.96 16.04 -15.23
N ALA A 126 -16.29 15.93 -16.52
CA ALA A 126 -17.41 15.11 -17.00
C ALA A 126 -17.06 14.11 -18.11
N LEU A 127 -15.97 14.29 -18.85
CA LEU A 127 -15.59 13.44 -19.98
C LEU A 127 -14.28 12.70 -19.75
N ASP A 128 -14.23 11.40 -20.04
CA ASP A 128 -13.00 10.60 -19.98
C ASP A 128 -12.03 10.93 -21.13
N GLU A 129 -10.92 10.18 -21.22
CA GLU A 129 -9.90 10.31 -22.27
C GLU A 129 -10.44 10.08 -23.70
N LEU A 130 -11.59 9.42 -23.84
CA LEU A 130 -12.21 9.10 -25.12
C LEU A 130 -13.42 10.00 -25.43
N GLY A 131 -13.74 10.95 -24.54
CA GLY A 131 -14.88 11.85 -24.69
C GLY A 131 -16.21 11.23 -24.27
N ASN A 132 -16.21 10.10 -23.55
CA ASN A 132 -17.43 9.54 -22.99
C ASN A 132 -17.75 10.21 -21.65
N GLU A 133 -19.05 10.39 -21.38
CA GLU A 133 -19.50 10.85 -20.08
C GLU A 133 -19.15 9.85 -18.97
N VAL A 134 -18.55 10.36 -17.89
CA VAL A 134 -18.27 9.55 -16.69
C VAL A 134 -19.37 9.70 -15.65
N THR A 135 -19.50 8.67 -14.83
CA THR A 135 -20.39 8.64 -13.66
C THR A 135 -19.56 8.46 -12.40
N LEU A 136 -20.18 8.51 -11.22
CA LEU A 136 -19.50 8.18 -9.96
C LEU A 136 -18.84 6.78 -10.00
N GLN A 137 -19.44 5.83 -10.74
CA GLN A 137 -18.94 4.46 -10.85
C GLN A 137 -17.80 4.33 -11.85
N SER A 138 -17.79 5.11 -12.94
CA SER A 138 -16.81 4.99 -14.03
C SER A 138 -15.67 6.01 -13.97
N ILE A 139 -15.79 7.05 -13.14
CA ILE A 139 -14.76 8.08 -13.01
C ILE A 139 -13.54 7.58 -12.22
N ALA A 140 -13.68 6.64 -11.30
CA ALA A 140 -12.60 6.23 -10.38
C ALA A 140 -12.95 4.89 -9.71
N ASP A 141 -11.95 4.20 -9.16
CA ASP A 141 -12.19 3.04 -8.29
C ASP A 141 -12.12 3.47 -6.81
N SER A 142 -13.20 3.23 -6.07
CA SER A 142 -13.22 3.44 -4.62
C SER A 142 -12.45 2.33 -3.91
N ARG A 143 -11.43 2.71 -3.13
CA ARG A 143 -10.56 1.76 -2.45
C ARG A 143 -10.41 2.04 -0.98
N LYS A 144 -10.42 0.94 -0.24
CA LYS A 144 -10.17 0.94 1.19
C LYS A 144 -8.75 1.34 1.50
N THR A 145 -8.60 2.28 2.43
CA THR A 145 -7.31 2.68 2.99
C THR A 145 -6.56 1.47 3.56
N ILE A 146 -5.27 1.38 3.24
CA ILE A 146 -4.40 0.28 3.68
C ILE A 146 -3.80 0.53 5.06
N GLY A 147 -3.59 -0.54 5.83
CA GLY A 147 -2.91 -0.47 7.13
C GLY A 147 -1.40 -0.55 6.99
N MET A 148 -0.68 0.35 7.66
CA MET A 148 0.79 0.47 7.55
C MET A 148 1.57 -0.24 8.67
N PHE A 149 0.90 -0.77 9.69
CA PHE A 149 1.55 -1.56 10.74
C PHE A 149 2.29 -2.77 10.14
N GLY A 150 3.58 -2.90 10.47
CA GLY A 150 4.47 -3.93 9.92
C GLY A 150 4.94 -3.70 8.47
N SER A 151 4.67 -2.54 7.86
CA SER A 151 4.99 -2.31 6.43
C SER A 151 6.47 -2.40 6.10
N GLY A 152 7.38 -2.11 7.03
CA GLY A 152 8.82 -2.32 6.79
C GLY A 152 9.13 -3.77 6.43
N TYR A 153 8.58 -4.75 7.16
CA TYR A 153 8.78 -6.18 6.87
C TYR A 153 8.12 -6.60 5.55
N ILE A 154 6.94 -6.06 5.25
CA ILE A 154 6.23 -6.31 3.99
C ILE A 154 7.05 -5.82 2.81
N GLU A 155 7.64 -4.63 2.91
CA GLU A 155 8.52 -4.10 1.88
C GLU A 155 9.81 -4.93 1.75
N MET A 156 10.43 -5.32 2.87
CA MET A 156 11.66 -6.13 2.81
C MET A 156 11.42 -7.53 2.23
N LEU A 157 10.26 -8.15 2.48
CA LEU A 157 9.85 -9.38 1.81
C LEU A 157 9.69 -9.16 0.30
N ALA A 158 8.97 -8.10 -0.10
CA ALA A 158 8.78 -7.75 -1.50
C ALA A 158 10.12 -7.51 -2.21
N ARG A 159 11.05 -6.77 -1.59
CA ARG A 159 12.41 -6.53 -2.11
C ARG A 159 13.18 -7.85 -2.31
N GLN A 160 13.13 -8.77 -1.34
CA GLN A 160 13.80 -10.07 -1.48
C GLN A 160 13.18 -10.94 -2.58
N ILE A 161 11.85 -10.98 -2.67
CA ILE A 161 11.17 -11.72 -3.73
C ILE A 161 11.56 -11.14 -5.09
N THR A 162 11.48 -9.81 -5.27
CA THR A 162 11.92 -9.14 -6.50
C THR A 162 13.34 -9.51 -6.87
N ALA A 163 14.29 -9.41 -5.93
CA ALA A 163 15.69 -9.75 -6.18
C ALA A 163 15.86 -11.22 -6.59
N ASP A 164 15.15 -12.15 -5.94
CA ASP A 164 15.19 -13.57 -6.29
C ASP A 164 14.62 -13.81 -7.71
N LEU A 165 13.52 -13.15 -8.08
CA LEU A 165 12.92 -13.24 -9.42
C LEU A 165 13.84 -12.66 -10.50
N GLU A 166 14.45 -11.50 -10.26
CA GLU A 166 15.41 -10.87 -11.16
C GLU A 166 16.65 -11.75 -11.37
N MET A 167 17.14 -12.43 -10.32
CA MET A 167 18.23 -13.39 -10.44
C MET A 167 17.84 -14.61 -11.28
N ILE A 168 16.60 -15.11 -11.15
CA ILE A 168 16.11 -16.22 -11.99
C ILE A 168 16.05 -15.78 -13.45
N CYS A 169 15.51 -14.59 -13.74
CA CYS A 169 15.53 -14.02 -15.08
C CYS A 169 16.96 -13.90 -15.60
N ALA A 170 17.87 -13.21 -14.90
CA ALA A 170 19.24 -12.99 -15.34
C ALA A 170 20.01 -14.30 -15.62
N ALA A 171 19.67 -15.37 -14.90
CA ALA A 171 20.29 -16.67 -15.08
C ALA A 171 19.62 -17.52 -16.19
N THR A 172 18.49 -17.10 -16.77
CA THR A 172 17.77 -17.79 -17.86
C THR A 172 18.42 -17.45 -19.21
N PRO A 173 19.16 -18.39 -19.86
CA PRO A 173 19.78 -18.12 -21.16
C PRO A 173 18.73 -17.99 -22.28
N PRO A 174 19.07 -17.36 -23.42
CA PRO A 174 18.24 -17.41 -24.64
C PRO A 174 17.88 -18.86 -25.02
N GLU A 175 16.73 -19.04 -25.66
CA GLU A 175 16.15 -20.34 -26.04
C GLU A 175 15.82 -21.24 -24.84
N SER A 176 15.51 -20.66 -23.68
CA SER A 176 15.15 -21.42 -22.48
C SER A 176 14.04 -20.77 -21.66
N SER A 177 13.55 -21.53 -20.68
CA SER A 177 12.56 -21.05 -19.71
C SER A 177 12.92 -21.50 -18.30
N ARG A 178 12.46 -20.74 -17.31
CA ARG A 178 12.65 -21.07 -15.89
C ARG A 178 11.41 -20.77 -15.06
N PRO A 179 11.10 -21.63 -14.06
CA PRO A 179 10.06 -21.32 -13.09
C PRO A 179 10.50 -20.14 -12.21
N LEU A 180 9.63 -19.14 -12.08
CA LEU A 180 9.80 -18.00 -11.19
C LEU A 180 9.30 -18.39 -9.79
N VAL A 181 10.21 -18.72 -8.89
CA VAL A 181 9.87 -19.17 -7.53
C VAL A 181 10.72 -18.44 -6.50
N SER A 182 10.08 -17.87 -5.48
CA SER A 182 10.75 -17.32 -4.31
C SER A 182 9.92 -17.56 -3.07
N LYS A 183 10.57 -17.88 -1.94
CA LYS A 183 9.93 -18.12 -0.63
C LYS A 183 8.78 -19.15 -0.66
N GLY A 184 8.86 -20.13 -1.57
CA GLY A 184 7.83 -21.16 -1.76
C GLY A 184 6.61 -20.71 -2.59
N ILE A 185 6.62 -19.48 -3.13
CA ILE A 185 5.57 -18.94 -3.98
C ILE A 185 5.99 -19.06 -5.44
N SER A 186 5.09 -19.55 -6.30
CA SER A 186 5.28 -19.59 -7.75
C SER A 186 4.61 -18.41 -8.43
N PHE A 187 5.38 -17.70 -9.26
CA PHE A 187 4.96 -16.62 -10.14
C PHE A 187 4.91 -17.07 -11.62
N GLY A 188 4.79 -18.38 -11.84
CA GLY A 188 4.72 -18.97 -13.18
C GLY A 188 6.09 -19.20 -13.79
N THR A 189 6.19 -19.02 -15.11
CA THR A 189 7.41 -19.31 -15.89
C THR A 189 7.79 -18.10 -16.72
N ILE A 190 9.08 -17.79 -16.73
CA ILE A 190 9.67 -16.81 -17.66
C ILE A 190 10.32 -17.53 -18.83
N ILE A 191 10.14 -17.01 -20.05
CA ILE A 191 10.74 -17.53 -21.27
C ILE A 191 11.67 -16.46 -21.85
N HIS A 192 12.89 -16.86 -22.22
CA HIS A 192 13.87 -16.02 -22.91
C HIS A 192 14.03 -16.56 -24.33
N ASN A 193 13.54 -15.80 -25.31
CA ASN A 193 13.46 -16.22 -26.70
C ASN A 193 14.84 -16.25 -27.38
N ALA A 194 14.91 -16.92 -28.53
CA ALA A 194 16.13 -17.00 -29.34
C ALA A 194 16.66 -15.63 -29.80
N ASP A 195 15.75 -14.68 -30.02
CA ASP A 195 16.07 -13.32 -30.44
C ASP A 195 16.48 -12.39 -29.28
N GLY A 196 16.58 -12.92 -28.06
CA GLY A 196 16.92 -12.19 -26.84
C GLY A 196 15.74 -11.46 -26.19
N THR A 197 14.53 -11.56 -26.74
CA THR A 197 13.33 -10.97 -26.13
C THR A 197 12.79 -11.83 -25.00
N TRP A 198 12.02 -11.22 -24.10
CA TRP A 198 11.39 -11.89 -22.97
C TRP A 198 9.90 -12.13 -23.22
N ASP A 199 9.42 -13.33 -22.93
CA ASP A 199 8.00 -13.68 -22.96
C ASP A 199 7.50 -13.98 -21.54
N THR A 200 6.57 -13.14 -21.07
CA THR A 200 5.95 -13.19 -19.74
C THR A 200 4.52 -13.77 -19.78
N SER A 201 4.08 -14.34 -20.89
CA SER A 201 2.72 -14.88 -21.05
C SER A 201 2.37 -16.00 -20.06
N GLN A 202 3.40 -16.70 -19.54
CA GLN A 202 3.28 -17.74 -18.52
C GLN A 202 3.60 -17.24 -17.10
N CYS A 203 3.90 -15.95 -16.93
CA CYS A 203 4.04 -15.34 -15.60
C CYS A 203 2.65 -15.14 -14.97
N GLN A 204 2.59 -15.27 -13.65
CA GLN A 204 1.33 -15.28 -12.90
C GLN A 204 1.41 -14.37 -11.68
N GLY A 205 0.31 -13.67 -11.39
CA GLY A 205 0.16 -12.88 -10.17
C GLY A 205 1.01 -11.62 -10.09
N LEU A 206 1.72 -11.24 -11.16
CA LEU A 206 2.45 -9.97 -11.23
C LEU A 206 1.61 -8.91 -11.97
N PRO A 207 1.70 -7.63 -11.56
CA PRO A 207 1.02 -6.52 -12.25
C PRO A 207 1.69 -6.25 -13.60
N ALA A 208 0.90 -5.79 -14.59
CA ALA A 208 1.40 -5.55 -15.95
C ALA A 208 2.65 -4.65 -16.01
N PRO A 209 2.79 -3.55 -15.22
CA PRO A 209 4.02 -2.77 -15.17
C PRO A 209 5.28 -3.53 -14.75
N SER A 210 5.14 -4.63 -14.00
CA SER A 210 6.28 -5.46 -13.57
C SER A 210 6.69 -6.49 -14.62
N MET A 211 5.75 -6.89 -15.49
CA MET A 211 5.95 -7.88 -16.57
C MET A 211 6.23 -7.24 -17.93
N LYS A 212 6.19 -5.90 -18.04
CA LYS A 212 6.44 -5.20 -19.29
C LYS A 212 7.83 -5.55 -19.82
N THR A 213 7.91 -5.95 -21.09
CA THR A 213 9.15 -6.23 -21.81
C THR A 213 9.39 -5.18 -22.89
N GLU A 214 10.65 -4.85 -23.15
CA GLU A 214 11.04 -3.88 -24.19
C GLU A 214 12.31 -4.37 -24.88
N GLY A 215 12.15 -4.98 -26.05
CA GLY A 215 13.27 -5.63 -26.75
C GLY A 215 13.93 -6.69 -25.88
N ALA A 216 15.26 -6.62 -25.75
CA ALA A 216 16.05 -7.53 -24.94
C ALA A 216 16.18 -7.12 -23.46
N ASN A 217 15.58 -6.00 -23.05
CA ASN A 217 15.63 -5.56 -21.67
C ASN A 217 14.84 -6.53 -20.79
N GLN A 218 15.50 -6.98 -19.71
CA GLN A 218 14.87 -7.88 -18.75
C GLN A 218 13.67 -7.20 -18.08
N PRO A 219 12.52 -7.87 -17.96
CA PRO A 219 11.40 -7.37 -17.17
C PRO A 219 11.78 -7.26 -15.69
N SER A 220 11.27 -6.25 -15.00
CA SER A 220 11.63 -6.00 -13.59
C SER A 220 11.19 -7.10 -12.62
N MET A 221 10.08 -7.78 -12.93
CA MET A 221 9.46 -8.76 -12.03
C MET A 221 9.18 -8.23 -10.61
N ALA A 222 9.05 -6.90 -10.47
CA ALA A 222 8.93 -6.26 -9.18
C ALA A 222 7.63 -6.61 -8.45
N ILE A 223 7.74 -7.00 -7.19
CA ILE A 223 6.60 -7.07 -6.27
C ILE A 223 6.19 -5.66 -5.87
N ARG A 224 4.89 -5.37 -5.95
CA ARG A 224 4.30 -4.04 -5.70
C ARG A 224 3.30 -4.10 -4.55
N PRO A 225 3.75 -4.12 -3.28
CA PRO A 225 2.88 -4.46 -2.16
C PRO A 225 1.96 -3.32 -1.69
N PHE A 226 2.18 -2.09 -2.14
CA PHE A 226 1.48 -0.90 -1.63
C PHE A 226 0.39 -0.42 -2.57
N HIS A 227 -0.64 -1.25 -2.74
CA HIS A 227 -1.92 -0.93 -3.37
C HIS A 227 -2.87 -2.13 -3.25
N GLN A 228 -4.20 -1.97 -3.40
CA GLN A 228 -5.10 -3.12 -3.53
C GLN A 228 -4.90 -3.93 -4.82
N ALA A 229 -4.40 -3.30 -5.89
CA ALA A 229 -4.22 -3.89 -7.22
C ALA A 229 -2.73 -3.97 -7.63
N GLY A 230 -1.82 -3.92 -6.66
CA GLY A 230 -0.39 -4.12 -6.88
C GLY A 230 0.31 -3.05 -7.72
N ASN A 231 0.25 -1.77 -7.32
CA ASN A 231 0.80 -0.66 -8.11
C ASN A 231 2.01 0.06 -7.47
N GLY A 232 2.01 0.22 -6.14
CA GLY A 232 3.11 0.85 -5.40
C GLY A 232 4.24 -0.12 -5.03
N ILE A 233 5.46 0.20 -5.45
CA ILE A 233 6.68 -0.60 -5.21
C ILE A 233 7.22 -0.41 -3.79
N SER A 234 7.18 0.82 -3.27
CA SER A 234 7.81 1.20 -2.00
C SER A 234 6.92 2.09 -1.15
N LEU A 235 7.18 2.15 0.15
CA LEU A 235 6.55 3.14 1.02
C LEU A 235 6.82 4.57 0.55
N ARG A 236 8.03 4.84 0.06
CA ARG A 236 8.41 6.16 -0.45
C ARG A 236 7.57 6.60 -1.64
N GLN A 237 7.41 5.72 -2.63
CA GLN A 237 6.55 5.98 -3.78
C GLN A 237 5.09 6.18 -3.34
N PHE A 238 4.59 5.30 -2.47
CA PHE A 238 3.24 5.40 -1.92
C PHE A 238 3.01 6.75 -1.24
N THR A 239 3.98 7.21 -0.46
CA THR A 239 3.93 8.45 0.31
C THR A 239 3.99 9.70 -0.56
N ASN A 240 4.91 9.77 -1.53
CA ASN A 240 4.95 10.90 -2.46
C ASN A 240 3.69 10.99 -3.33
N ASN A 241 3.16 9.85 -3.76
CA ASN A 241 1.88 9.82 -4.48
C ASN A 241 0.78 10.42 -3.59
N ALA A 242 0.72 10.02 -2.32
CA ALA A 242 -0.31 10.48 -1.41
C ALA A 242 -0.22 11.99 -1.11
N PHE A 243 0.97 12.53 -0.87
CA PHE A 243 1.13 13.97 -0.64
C PHE A 243 0.60 14.79 -1.82
N ASN A 244 1.03 14.49 -3.04
CA ASN A 244 0.57 15.23 -4.22
C ASN A 244 -0.92 15.01 -4.50
N GLN A 245 -1.37 13.76 -4.52
CA GLN A 245 -2.73 13.42 -4.94
C GLN A 245 -3.77 13.94 -3.95
N HIS A 246 -3.59 13.60 -2.67
CA HIS A 246 -4.61 13.73 -1.64
C HIS A 246 -4.55 15.07 -0.93
N HIS A 247 -3.33 15.51 -0.62
CA HIS A 247 -3.12 16.76 0.13
C HIS A 247 -2.92 17.94 -0.81
N GLY A 248 -2.38 17.65 -2.01
CA GLY A 248 -1.81 18.70 -2.83
C GLY A 248 -0.58 19.26 -2.14
N ILE A 249 0.41 18.42 -1.87
CA ILE A 249 1.70 18.84 -1.33
C ILE A 249 2.80 18.22 -2.18
N GLN A 250 3.77 19.02 -2.60
CA GLN A 250 4.81 18.65 -3.57
C GLN A 250 6.18 18.41 -2.92
N SER A 251 6.73 17.23 -3.17
CA SER A 251 8.10 16.90 -2.77
C SER A 251 9.13 17.38 -3.80
N GLU A 252 10.22 17.99 -3.34
CA GLU A 252 11.32 18.50 -4.17
C GLU A 252 11.89 17.43 -5.12
N GLU A 253 12.03 16.20 -4.65
CA GLU A 253 12.56 15.09 -5.45
C GLU A 253 11.70 14.65 -6.64
N ARG A 254 10.42 15.07 -6.64
CA ARG A 254 9.46 14.73 -7.69
C ARG A 254 9.23 15.90 -8.64
N PHE A 255 9.15 17.11 -8.09
CA PHE A 255 8.77 18.31 -8.84
C PHE A 255 9.94 19.27 -9.11
N GLY A 256 11.10 19.04 -8.48
CA GLY A 256 12.28 19.89 -8.55
C GLY A 256 12.40 20.79 -7.31
N GLY A 257 13.64 21.08 -6.90
CA GLY A 257 13.91 22.11 -5.90
C GLY A 257 13.76 23.51 -6.48
N ASP A 258 13.25 24.44 -5.67
CA ASP A 258 12.92 25.83 -6.02
C ASP A 258 11.90 25.95 -7.18
N VAL A 259 11.05 24.94 -7.36
CA VAL A 259 9.99 24.88 -8.37
C VAL A 259 8.62 24.91 -7.69
N ASP A 260 7.75 25.80 -8.17
CA ASP A 260 6.32 25.86 -7.84
C ASP A 260 5.55 25.26 -9.03
N ALA A 261 5.37 23.94 -9.03
CA ALA A 261 4.85 23.24 -10.21
C ALA A 261 3.32 23.29 -10.33
N ASP A 262 2.59 23.58 -9.25
CA ASP A 262 1.13 23.72 -9.26
C ASP A 262 0.61 25.14 -9.07
N GLY A 263 1.50 26.13 -8.91
CA GLY A 263 1.20 27.55 -8.97
C GLY A 263 0.50 28.09 -7.73
N ASP A 264 0.78 27.53 -6.55
CA ASP A 264 0.21 27.99 -5.29
C ASP A 264 1.06 29.08 -4.59
N GLY A 265 2.23 29.39 -5.14
CA GLY A 265 3.16 30.39 -4.63
C GLY A 265 4.13 29.88 -3.57
N VAL A 266 4.15 28.58 -3.29
CA VAL A 266 5.07 27.93 -2.36
C VAL A 266 6.04 27.05 -3.15
N VAL A 267 7.32 27.08 -2.76
CA VAL A 267 8.35 26.18 -3.27
C VAL A 267 8.90 25.36 -2.11
N ASN A 268 9.48 24.19 -2.41
CA ASN A 268 10.17 23.36 -1.42
C ASN A 268 9.25 22.95 -0.24
N GLU A 269 8.01 22.54 -0.55
CA GLU A 269 7.00 22.21 0.46
C GLU A 269 7.38 20.97 1.28
N LEU A 270 8.01 19.97 0.64
CA LEU A 270 8.59 18.81 1.30
C LEU A 270 9.99 18.51 0.79
N THR A 271 10.97 18.52 1.70
CA THR A 271 12.35 18.17 1.39
C THR A 271 12.52 16.66 1.23
N ARG A 272 13.63 16.22 0.62
CA ARG A 272 13.99 14.80 0.59
C ARG A 272 14.16 14.23 2.01
N ALA A 273 14.71 15.03 2.93
CA ALA A 273 14.83 14.66 4.33
C ALA A 273 13.47 14.41 5.01
N ASP A 274 12.47 15.25 4.72
CA ASP A 274 11.11 15.09 5.23
C ASP A 274 10.48 13.78 4.73
N VAL A 275 10.55 13.52 3.41
CA VAL A 275 10.03 12.29 2.78
C VAL A 275 10.71 11.06 3.39
N THR A 276 12.01 11.14 3.66
CA THR A 276 12.75 10.06 4.33
C THR A 276 12.24 9.84 5.76
N ALA A 277 12.02 10.89 6.54
CA ALA A 277 11.53 10.80 7.90
C ALA A 277 10.14 10.12 7.99
N VAL A 278 9.18 10.56 7.16
CA VAL A 278 7.83 9.95 7.14
C VAL A 278 7.85 8.51 6.63
N THR A 279 8.70 8.19 5.65
CA THR A 279 8.88 6.81 5.16
C THR A 279 9.43 5.90 6.27
N LEU A 280 10.42 6.38 7.03
CA LEU A 280 10.94 5.65 8.19
C LEU A 280 9.90 5.47 9.29
N PHE A 281 9.05 6.47 9.55
CA PHE A 281 7.93 6.31 10.48
C PHE A 281 7.01 5.16 10.04
N GLN A 282 6.59 5.13 8.77
CA GLN A 282 5.73 4.07 8.24
C GLN A 282 6.41 2.69 8.30
N ALA A 283 7.67 2.60 7.89
CA ALA A 283 8.44 1.35 7.89
C ALA A 283 8.66 0.80 9.30
N THR A 284 8.76 1.71 10.29
CA THR A 284 8.96 1.40 11.71
C THR A 284 7.67 1.51 12.52
N LEU A 285 6.49 1.42 11.92
CA LEU A 285 5.31 1.11 12.71
C LEU A 285 5.47 -0.29 13.34
N PRO A 286 4.99 -0.49 14.58
CA PRO A 286 4.99 -1.80 15.21
C PRO A 286 4.34 -2.86 14.33
N VAL A 287 4.66 -4.10 14.60
CA VAL A 287 3.96 -5.18 13.93
C VAL A 287 2.60 -5.44 14.57
N PRO A 288 1.58 -5.85 13.79
CA PRO A 288 0.38 -6.43 14.37
C PRO A 288 0.73 -7.74 15.13
N GLY A 289 -0.24 -8.29 15.85
CA GLY A 289 -0.04 -9.51 16.64
C GLY A 289 -1.36 -10.24 16.86
N ARG A 290 -1.43 -11.02 17.93
CA ARG A 290 -2.61 -11.79 18.31
C ARG A 290 -3.24 -11.35 19.61
N VAL A 291 -4.56 -11.31 19.61
CA VAL A 291 -5.38 -11.23 20.83
C VAL A 291 -5.77 -12.65 21.25
N ILE A 292 -5.34 -13.06 22.44
CA ILE A 292 -5.58 -14.37 23.02
C ILE A 292 -6.70 -14.27 24.04
N ALA A 293 -7.87 -14.78 23.69
CA ALA A 293 -9.03 -14.75 24.58
C ALA A 293 -8.75 -15.49 25.91
N ARG A 294 -9.20 -14.96 27.04
CA ARG A 294 -9.16 -15.69 28.32
C ARG A 294 -10.20 -16.81 28.40
N ASP A 295 -11.28 -16.73 27.62
CA ASP A 295 -12.27 -17.79 27.49
C ASP A 295 -11.67 -19.02 26.76
N PRO A 296 -11.58 -20.20 27.42
CA PRO A 296 -11.04 -21.41 26.81
C PRO A 296 -11.83 -21.88 25.58
N VAL A 297 -13.14 -21.63 25.51
CA VAL A 297 -13.98 -22.01 24.37
C VAL A 297 -13.60 -21.19 23.14
N VAL A 298 -13.44 -19.87 23.31
CA VAL A 298 -12.99 -18.98 22.22
C VAL A 298 -11.58 -19.33 21.78
N ARG A 299 -10.64 -19.61 22.72
CA ARG A 299 -9.30 -20.07 22.35
C ARG A 299 -9.31 -21.36 21.53
N ALA A 300 -10.15 -22.32 21.92
CA ALA A 300 -10.29 -23.56 21.17
C ALA A 300 -10.86 -23.33 19.77
N ALA A 301 -11.82 -22.40 19.63
CA ALA A 301 -12.37 -21.99 18.34
C ALA A 301 -11.31 -21.30 17.47
N VAL A 302 -10.48 -20.39 18.01
CA VAL A 302 -9.36 -19.76 17.29
C VAL A 302 -8.39 -20.82 16.75
N ALA A 303 -7.97 -21.76 17.60
CA ALA A 303 -7.05 -22.82 17.19
C ALA A 303 -7.67 -23.77 16.14
N ASN A 304 -8.97 -24.04 16.25
CA ASN A 304 -9.70 -24.79 15.23
C ASN A 304 -9.80 -24.03 13.91
N GLY A 305 -10.10 -22.74 13.98
CA GLY A 305 -10.22 -21.86 12.82
C GLY A 305 -8.94 -21.76 12.03
N GLU A 306 -7.80 -21.66 12.71
CA GLU A 306 -6.48 -21.64 12.06
C GLU A 306 -6.19 -22.94 11.30
N ARG A 307 -6.51 -24.10 11.90
CA ARG A 307 -6.38 -25.39 11.19
C ARG A 307 -7.31 -25.45 9.98
N LYS A 308 -8.58 -25.09 10.17
CA LYS A 308 -9.59 -25.09 9.10
C LYS A 308 -9.23 -24.13 7.97
N PHE A 309 -8.65 -22.96 8.29
CA PHE A 309 -8.15 -22.01 7.30
C PHE A 309 -7.11 -22.65 6.35
N GLY A 310 -6.22 -23.49 6.88
CA GLY A 310 -5.30 -24.29 6.08
C GLY A 310 -6.02 -25.41 5.30
N GLU A 311 -6.84 -26.22 5.98
CA GLU A 311 -7.51 -27.39 5.40
C GLU A 311 -8.46 -27.04 4.24
N ILE A 312 -9.14 -25.90 4.28
CA ILE A 312 -10.07 -25.46 3.24
C ILE A 312 -9.39 -24.68 2.10
N GLY A 313 -8.06 -24.55 2.12
CA GLY A 313 -7.30 -23.94 1.03
C GLY A 313 -7.15 -22.42 1.09
N CYS A 314 -7.62 -21.72 2.14
CA CYS A 314 -7.39 -20.27 2.25
C CYS A 314 -5.89 -19.91 2.27
N ALA A 315 -5.07 -20.79 2.87
CA ALA A 315 -3.63 -20.62 3.00
C ALA A 315 -2.85 -20.78 1.67
N SER A 316 -3.49 -21.15 0.55
CA SER A 316 -2.81 -21.23 -0.75
C SER A 316 -2.43 -19.86 -1.31
N CYS A 317 -3.31 -18.86 -1.14
CA CYS A 317 -3.02 -17.46 -1.45
C CYS A 317 -2.60 -16.71 -0.18
N HIS A 318 -3.32 -16.87 0.94
CA HIS A 318 -2.99 -16.24 2.22
C HIS A 318 -1.91 -17.00 2.98
N VAL A 319 -0.73 -17.13 2.37
CA VAL A 319 0.41 -17.89 2.90
C VAL A 319 0.76 -17.39 4.30
N PRO A 320 0.60 -18.22 5.37
CA PRO A 320 0.60 -17.74 6.74
C PRO A 320 1.87 -17.00 7.16
N SER A 321 3.03 -17.53 6.77
CA SER A 321 4.32 -16.96 7.12
C SER A 321 5.32 -17.07 5.98
N LEU A 322 6.09 -16.00 5.79
CA LEU A 322 7.19 -15.95 4.83
C LEU A 322 8.53 -15.76 5.53
N ALA A 323 9.56 -16.44 5.04
CA ALA A 323 10.91 -16.36 5.58
C ALA A 323 11.62 -15.08 5.07
N LEU A 324 12.07 -14.25 6.00
CA LEU A 324 12.90 -13.07 5.76
C LEU A 324 14.33 -13.36 6.24
N ASP A 325 15.25 -13.55 5.30
CA ASP A 325 16.65 -13.82 5.62
C ASP A 325 17.39 -12.54 6.04
N LYS A 326 18.65 -12.67 6.44
CA LYS A 326 19.49 -11.56 6.92
C LYS A 326 19.64 -10.37 5.97
N ARG A 327 19.44 -10.54 4.65
CA ARG A 327 19.44 -9.44 3.66
C ARG A 327 18.26 -8.49 3.88
N GLY A 328 17.25 -8.92 4.64
CA GLY A 328 15.98 -8.24 4.83
C GLY A 328 15.79 -7.59 6.20
N TRP A 329 16.76 -7.71 7.11
CA TRP A 329 16.61 -7.22 8.49
C TRP A 329 16.87 -5.72 8.62
N VAL A 330 17.73 -5.19 7.74
CA VAL A 330 18.04 -3.76 7.67
C VAL A 330 17.20 -3.15 6.55
N TYR A 331 16.26 -2.30 6.93
CA TYR A 331 15.53 -1.45 6.00
C TYR A 331 16.41 -0.29 5.59
N THR A 332 16.45 0.00 4.28
CA THR A 332 17.20 1.13 3.74
C THR A 332 16.29 2.05 2.96
N GLU A 333 16.43 3.36 3.14
CA GLU A 333 15.85 4.38 2.29
C GLU A 333 16.94 5.20 1.59
N PRO A 334 16.88 5.36 0.26
CA PRO A 334 15.78 4.95 -0.63
C PRO A 334 15.72 3.42 -0.87
N ASN A 335 14.54 2.92 -1.24
CA ASN A 335 14.35 1.58 -1.80
C ASN A 335 15.16 1.43 -3.12
N PRO A 336 15.90 0.31 -3.32
CA PRO A 336 16.63 0.05 -4.57
C PRO A 336 15.80 0.05 -5.86
N TYR A 337 14.50 -0.20 -5.76
CA TYR A 337 13.54 -0.33 -6.85
C TYR A 337 12.64 0.90 -7.03
N ASN A 338 12.95 2.02 -6.37
CA ASN A 338 12.16 3.25 -6.51
C ASN A 338 12.08 3.67 -8.00
N PRO A 339 10.87 3.92 -8.53
CA PRO A 339 10.74 4.43 -9.88
C PRO A 339 11.10 5.92 -9.94
N SER A 340 11.26 6.44 -11.16
CA SER A 340 11.47 7.88 -11.42
C SER A 340 10.43 8.75 -10.69
N GLY A 341 10.82 9.99 -10.33
CA GLY A 341 10.01 10.90 -9.51
C GLY A 341 10.01 10.56 -8.02
N ASN A 342 10.97 9.75 -7.58
CA ASN A 342 11.28 9.44 -6.18
C ASN A 342 12.81 9.29 -6.08
N LEU A 343 13.39 9.51 -4.90
CA LEU A 343 14.83 9.30 -4.70
C LEU A 343 15.23 7.86 -5.02
N ARG A 344 16.28 7.71 -5.81
CA ARG A 344 16.89 6.43 -6.18
C ARG A 344 18.33 6.38 -5.69
N LEU A 345 18.85 5.16 -5.53
CA LEU A 345 20.27 4.97 -5.22
C LEU A 345 21.19 5.55 -6.30
N SER A 346 20.73 5.60 -7.57
CA SER A 346 21.46 6.21 -8.68
C SER A 346 21.66 7.72 -8.56
N ASP A 347 20.90 8.40 -7.69
CA ASP A 347 20.96 9.85 -7.52
C ASP A 347 22.11 10.28 -6.58
N GLY A 348 22.93 9.32 -6.10
CA GLY A 348 24.17 9.59 -5.37
C GLY A 348 23.98 9.96 -3.89
N VAL A 349 22.77 9.86 -3.36
CA VAL A 349 22.44 10.14 -1.95
C VAL A 349 22.68 8.88 -1.11
N PRO A 350 23.46 8.96 -0.01
CA PRO A 350 23.66 7.81 0.88
C PRO A 350 22.35 7.30 1.47
N PRO A 351 22.18 5.98 1.65
CA PRO A 351 20.96 5.45 2.24
C PRO A 351 20.93 5.62 3.75
N VAL A 352 19.76 5.96 4.31
CA VAL A 352 19.47 5.83 5.75
C VAL A 352 19.09 4.39 6.04
N SER A 353 19.72 3.80 7.05
CA SER A 353 19.54 2.38 7.41
C SER A 353 18.91 2.22 8.79
N VAL A 354 17.94 1.30 8.91
CA VAL A 354 17.27 0.96 10.16
C VAL A 354 17.19 -0.56 10.32
N ASP A 355 17.80 -1.08 11.38
CA ASP A 355 17.63 -2.48 11.78
C ASP A 355 16.22 -2.69 12.36
N LEU A 356 15.36 -3.37 11.59
CA LEU A 356 13.97 -3.66 11.98
C LEU A 356 13.88 -4.61 13.18
N THR A 357 14.98 -5.24 13.60
CA THR A 357 15.02 -6.08 14.81
C THR A 357 15.38 -5.30 16.07
N SER A 358 15.73 -4.00 15.95
CA SER A 358 16.20 -3.20 17.08
C SER A 358 15.13 -2.93 18.14
N ASP A 359 15.49 -3.14 19.41
CA ASP A 359 14.65 -2.78 20.58
C ASP A 359 14.52 -1.27 20.80
N GLN A 360 15.26 -0.46 20.03
CA GLN A 360 15.12 1.00 20.05
C GLN A 360 13.93 1.49 19.24
N LEU A 361 13.32 0.62 18.42
CA LEU A 361 12.12 0.91 17.64
C LEU A 361 10.85 0.67 18.48
N PRO A 362 9.72 1.28 18.10
CA PRO A 362 8.43 0.99 18.74
C PRO A 362 8.11 -0.52 18.72
N LEU A 363 7.70 -1.07 19.86
CA LEU A 363 7.35 -2.49 20.01
C LEU A 363 5.86 -2.75 19.69
N PRO A 364 5.47 -4.00 19.38
CA PRO A 364 6.33 -5.19 19.27
C PRO A 364 7.09 -5.27 17.93
N ARG A 365 8.11 -6.14 17.89
CA ARG A 365 8.97 -6.44 16.74
C ARG A 365 9.16 -7.93 16.56
N LEU A 366 9.33 -8.36 15.32
CA LEU A 366 9.74 -9.72 15.01
C LEU A 366 11.23 -9.90 15.33
N LYS A 367 11.60 -11.09 15.77
CA LYS A 367 12.99 -11.47 16.06
C LYS A 367 13.39 -12.69 15.22
N PRO A 368 14.65 -12.76 14.75
CA PRO A 368 15.10 -13.93 14.01
C PRO A 368 15.27 -15.13 14.94
N SER A 369 14.91 -16.32 14.45
CA SER A 369 15.17 -17.61 15.06
C SER A 369 15.94 -18.46 14.06
N HIS A 370 17.06 -19.07 14.49
CA HIS A 370 17.94 -19.88 13.62
C HIS A 370 18.36 -19.16 12.31
N GLY A 371 18.59 -17.84 12.38
CA GLY A 371 19.04 -17.05 11.22
C GLY A 371 17.95 -16.66 10.23
N VAL A 372 16.68 -16.95 10.53
CA VAL A 372 15.52 -16.56 9.72
C VAL A 372 14.53 -15.80 10.58
N MET A 373 13.99 -14.71 10.06
CA MET A 373 12.87 -14.01 10.66
C MET A 373 11.60 -14.42 9.93
N HIS A 374 10.65 -15.01 10.63
CA HIS A 374 9.37 -15.41 10.06
C HIS A 374 8.38 -14.27 10.18
N VAL A 375 7.85 -13.82 9.03
CA VAL A 375 6.90 -12.71 8.97
C VAL A 375 5.51 -13.29 8.76
N PRO A 376 4.59 -13.21 9.74
CA PRO A 376 3.24 -13.78 9.65
C PRO A 376 2.32 -12.87 8.83
N ALA A 377 2.67 -12.67 7.55
CA ALA A 377 2.01 -11.68 6.71
C ALA A 377 0.66 -12.17 6.14
N TYR A 378 0.42 -13.48 6.03
CA TYR A 378 -0.79 -14.04 5.42
C TYR A 378 -1.04 -13.51 3.99
N THR A 379 -0.01 -13.59 3.15
CA THR A 379 -0.02 -13.10 1.76
C THR A 379 1.04 -13.84 0.95
N ASP A 380 0.77 -14.04 -0.33
CA ASP A 380 1.73 -14.49 -1.33
C ASP A 380 2.18 -13.35 -2.27
N PHE A 381 1.75 -12.12 -2.01
CA PHE A 381 1.98 -10.92 -2.83
C PHE A 381 1.46 -10.97 -4.27
N LYS A 382 0.74 -12.03 -4.66
CA LYS A 382 0.23 -12.19 -6.02
C LYS A 382 -1.08 -11.44 -6.20
N LEU A 383 -1.32 -11.00 -7.43
CA LEU A 383 -2.62 -10.60 -7.91
C LEU A 383 -3.45 -11.84 -8.28
N HIS A 384 -4.64 -11.96 -7.69
CA HIS A 384 -5.60 -13.04 -7.97
C HIS A 384 -6.92 -12.49 -8.46
N ASP A 385 -7.54 -13.16 -9.43
CA ASP A 385 -8.94 -12.93 -9.74
C ASP A 385 -9.82 -13.44 -8.59
N ILE A 386 -10.57 -12.53 -7.97
CA ILE A 386 -11.52 -12.85 -6.88
C ILE A 386 -12.97 -12.66 -7.30
N THR A 387 -13.24 -12.49 -8.60
CA THR A 387 -14.54 -12.13 -9.15
C THR A 387 -15.17 -13.31 -9.90
N SER A 388 -16.49 -13.36 -9.95
CA SER A 388 -17.25 -14.36 -10.71
C SER A 388 -17.38 -14.04 -12.21
N GLY A 389 -16.88 -12.88 -12.65
CA GLY A 389 -16.89 -12.44 -14.04
C GLY A 389 -17.23 -10.95 -14.20
N PRO A 390 -17.55 -10.49 -15.44
CA PRO A 390 -17.76 -9.06 -15.73
C PRO A 390 -18.88 -8.37 -14.95
N GLY A 391 -19.91 -9.12 -14.51
CA GLY A 391 -21.05 -8.58 -13.76
C GLY A 391 -20.87 -8.62 -12.23
N ASP A 392 -19.72 -9.08 -11.75
CA ASP A 392 -19.44 -9.15 -10.32
C ASP A 392 -19.28 -7.74 -9.73
N PRO A 393 -19.95 -7.39 -8.61
CA PRO A 393 -19.83 -6.07 -7.99
C PRO A 393 -18.44 -5.79 -7.41
N ASN A 394 -17.59 -6.81 -7.24
CA ASN A 394 -16.19 -6.65 -6.82
C ASN A 394 -15.26 -6.35 -8.00
N ARG A 395 -15.77 -6.34 -9.24
CA ARG A 395 -14.95 -6.00 -10.40
C ARG A 395 -14.88 -4.48 -10.56
N GLU A 396 -13.67 -3.96 -10.68
CA GLU A 396 -13.41 -2.55 -10.97
C GLU A 396 -13.63 -2.26 -12.46
N LEU A 397 -14.21 -1.09 -12.78
CA LEU A 397 -14.44 -0.68 -14.17
C LEU A 397 -13.15 -0.24 -14.86
N LEU A 398 -12.15 0.17 -14.08
CA LEU A 398 -10.87 0.64 -14.58
C LEU A 398 -9.74 -0.30 -14.14
N ASP A 399 -8.74 -0.50 -15.00
CA ASP A 399 -7.51 -1.21 -14.65
C ASP A 399 -6.35 -0.24 -14.49
N MET A 400 -5.99 0.05 -13.24
CA MET A 400 -4.89 0.96 -12.91
C MET A 400 -3.50 0.48 -13.35
N ASN A 401 -3.36 -0.79 -13.72
CA ASN A 401 -2.11 -1.34 -14.21
C ASN A 401 -1.95 -1.14 -15.73
N GLN A 402 -2.93 -0.54 -16.39
CA GLN A 402 -2.90 -0.16 -17.80
C GLN A 402 -2.78 1.36 -17.97
N PRO A 403 -2.20 1.84 -19.09
CA PRO A 403 -2.16 3.28 -19.37
C PRO A 403 -3.57 3.88 -19.47
N ALA A 404 -3.81 5.00 -18.81
CA ALA A 404 -5.08 5.74 -18.91
C ALA A 404 -5.43 6.03 -20.38
N GLY A 405 -6.71 5.90 -20.73
CA GLY A 405 -7.20 6.05 -22.10
C GLY A 405 -7.02 4.82 -23.00
N SER A 406 -6.27 3.79 -22.57
CA SER A 406 -6.10 2.57 -23.37
C SER A 406 -7.29 1.63 -23.29
N ALA A 407 -7.43 0.74 -24.28
CA ALA A 407 -8.45 -0.32 -24.24
C ALA A 407 -8.29 -1.23 -23.01
N GLY A 408 -7.06 -1.51 -22.56
CA GLY A 408 -6.82 -2.28 -21.35
C GLY A 408 -7.30 -1.57 -20.09
N PHE A 409 -7.15 -0.25 -20.01
CA PHE A 409 -7.62 0.55 -18.88
C PHE A 409 -9.15 0.47 -18.73
N PHE A 410 -9.89 0.62 -19.82
CA PHE A 410 -11.36 0.51 -19.81
C PHE A 410 -11.89 -0.93 -19.85
N ALA A 411 -11.02 -1.92 -20.02
CA ALA A 411 -11.44 -3.31 -19.89
C ALA A 411 -11.86 -3.63 -18.44
N GLY A 412 -11.29 -2.95 -17.45
CA GLY A 412 -11.58 -3.12 -16.03
C GLY A 412 -10.72 -4.19 -15.35
N ASN A 413 -10.74 -4.21 -14.02
CA ASN A 413 -9.86 -5.04 -13.20
C ASN A 413 -10.63 -6.03 -12.31
N SER A 414 -10.23 -7.29 -12.38
CA SER A 414 -10.72 -8.38 -11.52
C SER A 414 -9.66 -8.85 -10.53
N LYS A 415 -8.41 -8.37 -10.67
CA LYS A 415 -7.25 -8.94 -9.99
C LYS A 415 -6.77 -8.02 -8.87
N PHE A 416 -6.65 -8.59 -7.68
CA PHE A 416 -6.25 -7.86 -6.48
C PHE A 416 -5.14 -8.60 -5.75
N ILE A 417 -4.27 -7.84 -5.09
CA ILE A 417 -3.21 -8.45 -4.30
C ILE A 417 -3.84 -9.25 -3.16
N THR A 418 -3.30 -10.44 -2.87
CA THR A 418 -3.63 -11.13 -1.63
C THR A 418 -3.24 -10.24 -0.45
N ARG A 419 -4.20 -9.51 0.12
CA ARG A 419 -3.91 -8.54 1.16
C ARG A 419 -3.40 -9.27 2.41
N LYS A 420 -2.38 -8.70 3.06
CA LYS A 420 -1.93 -9.20 4.36
C LYS A 420 -3.13 -9.26 5.32
N LEU A 421 -3.39 -10.43 5.90
CA LEU A 421 -4.42 -10.58 6.94
C LEU A 421 -3.88 -10.21 8.33
N TRP A 422 -2.57 -9.95 8.41
CA TRP A 422 -1.94 -9.53 9.64
C TRP A 422 -2.51 -8.20 10.14
N GLY A 423 -3.24 -8.26 11.25
CA GLY A 423 -3.92 -7.10 11.83
C GLY A 423 -5.31 -6.81 11.26
N ILE A 424 -5.92 -7.72 10.49
CA ILE A 424 -7.19 -7.46 9.80
C ILE A 424 -8.37 -7.08 10.72
N ALA A 425 -8.46 -7.69 11.91
CA ALA A 425 -9.73 -7.71 12.65
C ALA A 425 -10.21 -6.35 13.16
N ASN A 426 -9.28 -5.44 13.47
CA ASN A 426 -9.61 -4.08 13.94
C ASN A 426 -9.36 -3.02 12.87
N GLN A 427 -9.46 -3.42 11.60
CA GLN A 427 -9.36 -2.55 10.43
C GLN A 427 -10.59 -2.68 9.53
N HIS A 428 -11.79 -2.74 10.11
CA HIS A 428 -13.04 -2.69 9.34
C HIS A 428 -13.11 -1.39 8.51
N PRO A 429 -13.92 -1.35 7.43
CA PRO A 429 -14.60 -2.48 6.76
C PRO A 429 -13.64 -3.39 5.95
N PHE A 430 -14.14 -4.33 5.15
CA PHE A 430 -13.34 -5.37 4.49
C PHE A 430 -13.54 -5.41 2.96
N GLY A 431 -12.66 -6.12 2.26
CA GLY A 431 -12.53 -6.11 0.79
C GLY A 431 -11.60 -5.00 0.27
N HIS A 432 -11.32 -5.01 -1.04
CA HIS A 432 -10.48 -3.99 -1.66
C HIS A 432 -11.18 -2.61 -1.70
N HIS A 433 -12.51 -2.61 -1.86
CA HIS A 433 -13.37 -1.42 -1.83
C HIS A 433 -13.88 -1.07 -0.42
N GLY A 434 -13.76 -1.96 0.57
CA GLY A 434 -14.21 -1.68 1.93
C GLY A 434 -15.73 -1.62 2.12
N LEU A 435 -16.52 -2.39 1.36
CA LEU A 435 -18.00 -2.38 1.46
C LEU A 435 -18.55 -3.54 2.30
N TYR A 436 -17.71 -4.49 2.70
CA TYR A 436 -18.11 -5.58 3.59
C TYR A 436 -17.95 -5.16 5.04
N THR A 437 -19.01 -5.24 5.83
CA THR A 437 -18.99 -4.82 7.24
C THR A 437 -18.50 -5.94 8.16
N THR A 438 -18.49 -7.17 7.67
CA THR A 438 -17.99 -8.35 8.40
C THR A 438 -16.94 -9.11 7.60
N MET A 439 -16.03 -9.78 8.31
CA MET A 439 -15.06 -10.68 7.66
C MET A 439 -15.74 -11.87 6.98
N ARG A 440 -16.91 -12.31 7.49
CA ARG A 440 -17.67 -13.39 6.87
C ARG A 440 -18.22 -13.01 5.51
N GLU A 441 -18.79 -11.81 5.37
CA GLU A 441 -19.23 -11.29 4.08
C GLU A 441 -18.06 -11.26 3.09
N ALA A 442 -16.92 -10.73 3.51
CA ALA A 442 -15.72 -10.70 2.68
C ALA A 442 -15.25 -12.10 2.28
N VAL A 443 -15.23 -13.08 3.20
CA VAL A 443 -14.89 -14.47 2.88
C VAL A 443 -15.87 -15.07 1.87
N LEU A 444 -17.17 -14.85 2.03
CA LEU A 444 -18.19 -15.38 1.14
C LEU A 444 -18.19 -14.75 -0.25
N ALA A 445 -17.64 -13.54 -0.40
CA ALA A 445 -17.50 -12.82 -1.65
C ALA A 445 -16.28 -13.22 -2.49
N HIS A 446 -15.46 -14.16 -2.03
CA HIS A 446 -14.34 -14.68 -2.81
C HIS A 446 -14.84 -15.63 -3.90
N HIS A 447 -14.63 -15.24 -5.16
CA HIS A 447 -14.91 -16.02 -6.36
C HIS A 447 -13.63 -16.22 -7.19
N GLY A 448 -13.76 -16.48 -8.49
CA GLY A 448 -12.62 -16.57 -9.41
C GLY A 448 -11.65 -17.69 -9.01
N GLU A 449 -10.36 -17.34 -8.85
CA GLU A 449 -9.32 -18.26 -8.42
C GLU A 449 -9.54 -18.80 -7.00
N ALA A 450 -10.35 -18.12 -6.18
CA ALA A 450 -10.65 -18.51 -4.81
C ALA A 450 -11.95 -19.33 -4.67
N GLU A 451 -12.68 -19.62 -5.75
CA GLU A 451 -14.00 -20.27 -5.71
C GLU A 451 -13.97 -21.64 -5.00
N ALA A 452 -12.91 -22.42 -5.19
CA ALA A 452 -12.73 -23.70 -4.52
C ALA A 452 -12.66 -23.54 -3.00
N SER A 453 -11.86 -22.58 -2.51
CA SER A 453 -11.73 -22.26 -1.08
C SER A 453 -13.03 -21.68 -0.52
N GLY A 454 -13.73 -20.83 -1.27
CA GLY A 454 -15.04 -20.30 -0.91
C GLY A 454 -16.10 -21.40 -0.76
N THR A 455 -16.13 -22.36 -1.69
CA THR A 455 -17.02 -23.53 -1.62
C THR A 455 -16.68 -24.43 -0.44
N ALA A 456 -15.40 -24.66 -0.17
CA ALA A 456 -14.95 -25.43 0.98
C ALA A 456 -15.37 -24.76 2.30
N PHE A 457 -15.23 -23.43 2.42
CA PHE A 457 -15.70 -22.67 3.57
C PHE A 457 -17.22 -22.81 3.77
N ARG A 458 -18.03 -22.62 2.71
CA ARG A 458 -19.49 -22.77 2.78
C ARG A 458 -19.94 -24.18 3.19
N SER A 459 -19.12 -25.19 2.87
CA SER A 459 -19.41 -26.60 3.17
C SER A 459 -19.02 -27.02 4.60
N LEU A 460 -18.26 -26.20 5.33
CA LEU A 460 -17.91 -26.49 6.71
C LEU A 460 -19.15 -26.51 7.62
N PRO A 461 -19.17 -27.34 8.69
CA PRO A 461 -20.12 -27.20 9.77
C PRO A 461 -20.12 -25.78 10.33
N LYS A 462 -21.27 -25.31 10.82
CA LYS A 462 -21.41 -23.93 11.33
C LYS A 462 -20.32 -23.55 12.36
N TYR A 463 -20.02 -24.45 13.29
CA TYR A 463 -18.97 -24.21 14.30
C TYR A 463 -17.59 -24.00 13.67
N ASP A 464 -17.26 -24.74 12.61
CA ASP A 464 -15.97 -24.60 11.91
C ASP A 464 -15.91 -23.31 11.10
N GLN A 465 -17.01 -22.90 10.45
CA GLN A 465 -17.09 -21.58 9.81
C GLN A 465 -16.90 -20.45 10.84
N ASP A 466 -17.58 -20.55 11.97
CA ASP A 466 -17.48 -19.57 13.06
C ASP A 466 -16.07 -19.56 13.66
N SER A 467 -15.43 -20.73 13.78
CA SER A 467 -14.04 -20.88 14.23
C SER A 467 -13.05 -20.14 13.32
N VAL A 468 -13.20 -20.26 11.99
CA VAL A 468 -12.36 -19.50 11.03
C VAL A 468 -12.51 -17.99 11.24
N ILE A 469 -13.72 -17.51 11.53
CA ILE A 469 -13.94 -16.09 11.84
C ILE A 469 -13.30 -15.71 13.20
N GLU A 470 -13.38 -16.55 14.23
CA GLU A 470 -12.67 -16.31 15.49
C GLU A 470 -11.15 -16.25 15.30
N PHE A 471 -10.60 -17.11 14.45
CA PHE A 471 -9.20 -17.06 14.06
C PHE A 471 -8.84 -15.70 13.45
N LEU A 472 -9.59 -15.23 12.45
CA LEU A 472 -9.34 -13.92 11.84
C LEU A 472 -9.49 -12.78 12.86
N LYS A 473 -10.47 -12.84 13.77
CA LYS A 473 -10.67 -11.86 14.86
C LYS A 473 -9.47 -11.75 15.80
N SER A 474 -8.66 -12.81 15.92
CA SER A 474 -7.45 -12.79 16.74
C SER A 474 -6.34 -11.93 16.14
N LEU A 475 -6.30 -11.73 14.81
CA LEU A 475 -5.24 -11.00 14.12
C LEU A 475 -5.48 -9.49 14.18
N GLN A 476 -4.76 -8.77 15.06
CA GLN A 476 -5.04 -7.36 15.35
C GLN A 476 -3.79 -6.48 15.35
N ILE A 477 -3.97 -5.21 14.98
CA ILE A 477 -3.03 -4.18 15.40
C ILE A 477 -3.14 -4.06 16.92
N LEU A 478 -2.02 -4.29 17.62
CA LEU A 478 -2.01 -4.31 19.08
C LEU A 478 -2.01 -2.88 19.68
N PRO A 479 -2.47 -2.73 20.94
CA PRO A 479 -2.39 -1.48 21.67
C PRO A 479 -0.97 -0.91 21.68
N ALA A 480 -0.82 0.41 21.74
CA ALA A 480 0.49 1.08 21.75
C ALA A 480 1.37 0.69 22.96
N THR A 481 0.76 0.14 24.02
CA THR A 481 1.41 -0.35 25.23
C THR A 481 1.98 -1.75 25.09
N ALA A 482 1.56 -2.53 24.07
CA ALA A 482 1.98 -3.91 23.90
C ALA A 482 3.49 -4.02 23.70
N ARG A 483 4.10 -5.00 24.36
CA ARG A 483 5.52 -5.32 24.27
C ARG A 483 5.75 -6.69 23.61
N SER A 484 4.78 -7.61 23.72
CA SER A 484 4.79 -8.92 23.07
C SER A 484 3.92 -8.95 21.80
N LEU A 485 4.09 -10.01 21.01
CA LEU A 485 3.23 -10.28 19.85
C LEU A 485 1.87 -10.87 20.21
N CYS A 486 1.66 -11.20 21.48
CA CYS A 486 0.38 -11.66 21.98
C CYS A 486 -0.04 -10.84 23.20
N VAL A 487 -1.31 -10.43 23.20
CA VAL A 487 -1.97 -9.77 24.34
C VAL A 487 -3.29 -10.48 24.62
N ASP A 488 -3.85 -10.32 25.81
CA ASP A 488 -5.23 -10.75 26.08
C ASP A 488 -6.27 -9.75 25.56
N GLU A 489 -7.56 -10.04 25.72
CA GLU A 489 -8.64 -9.16 25.27
C GLU A 489 -8.68 -7.78 25.94
N ASN A 490 -7.90 -7.56 27.02
CA ASN A 490 -7.74 -6.26 27.68
C ASN A 490 -6.44 -5.56 27.25
N GLY A 491 -5.70 -6.11 26.28
CA GLY A 491 -4.46 -5.54 25.78
C GLY A 491 -3.25 -5.75 26.69
N LYS A 492 -3.32 -6.66 27.67
CA LYS A 492 -2.20 -7.01 28.53
C LYS A 492 -1.33 -8.08 27.87
N ASP A 493 -0.02 -7.87 27.83
CA ASP A 493 0.95 -8.84 27.32
C ASP A 493 0.74 -10.23 27.94
N THR A 494 0.76 -11.27 27.10
CA THR A 494 0.59 -12.68 27.47
C THR A 494 1.47 -13.56 26.57
N ASP A 495 1.72 -14.78 27.02
CA ASP A 495 2.41 -15.78 26.20
C ASP A 495 1.61 -16.12 24.94
N CYS A 496 2.32 -16.26 23.83
CA CYS A 496 1.75 -16.80 22.61
C CYS A 496 1.57 -18.33 22.74
N PRO A 497 0.42 -18.89 22.34
CA PRO A 497 0.26 -20.33 22.27
C PRO A 497 1.30 -21.01 21.36
N PRO A 498 1.66 -22.28 21.62
CA PRO A 498 2.58 -23.02 20.76
C PRO A 498 2.13 -23.01 19.30
N GLY A 499 3.05 -22.71 18.37
CA GLY A 499 2.76 -22.62 16.93
C GLY A 499 2.35 -21.23 16.43
N ILE A 500 1.96 -20.32 17.34
CA ILE A 500 1.93 -18.88 17.04
C ILE A 500 3.37 -18.41 17.23
N GLN A 501 4.12 -18.33 16.12
CA GLN A 501 5.53 -17.93 16.19
C GLN A 501 5.67 -16.54 16.83
N PRO A 502 6.58 -16.37 17.81
CA PRO A 502 7.11 -15.06 18.14
C PRO A 502 8.01 -14.50 17.02
#